data_AF-A0A6A0A1P2-F1
#
_entry.id   AF-A0A6A0A1P2-F1
#
_cell.length_a   1.000
_cell.length_b   1.000
_cell.length_c   1.000
_cell.angle_alpha   90.00
_cell.angle_beta   90.00
_cell.angle_gamma   90.00
#
_symmetry.space_group_name_H-M   'P 1'
#
loop_
_entity.id
_entity.type
_entity.pdbx_description
1 polymer ?
#
loop_
_entity_poly.entity_id
_entity_poly.type
_entity_poly.pdbx_seq_one_letter_code
_entity_poly.pdbx_strand_id
1 'polypeptide(L)' 'MHKAPPLAWDSQLARAAQQWADKLASTCTFRHANSISEGENLGKGFQSWGDCIFAWYSQQQDYDFQSPGFDLFTNAFTQL' A
#
# COMPACT_ATOMS: atom_id res chain seq x y z
N MET A 1 6.16 -15.45 9.79
CA MET A 1 6.75 -14.30 9.07
C MET A 1 7.16 -14.78 7.67
N HIS A 2 6.74 -14.08 6.61
CA HIS A 2 6.59 -14.60 5.23
C HIS A 2 7.89 -14.92 4.46
N LYS A 3 9.06 -14.97 5.12
CA LYS A 3 10.37 -15.31 4.54
C LYS A 3 10.85 -14.41 3.38
N ALA A 4 10.19 -13.29 3.13
CA ALA A 4 10.67 -12.27 2.22
C ALA A 4 11.86 -11.50 2.83
N PRO A 5 12.83 -11.03 2.01
CA PRO A 5 13.89 -10.15 2.49
C PRO A 5 13.31 -8.81 2.96
N PRO A 6 14.00 -8.09 3.88
CA PRO A 6 13.55 -6.78 4.32
C PRO A 6 13.63 -5.76 3.18
N LEU A 7 12.68 -4.81 3.18
CA LEU A 7 12.70 -3.66 2.29
C LEU A 7 13.81 -2.68 2.67
N ALA A 8 14.30 -1.94 1.67
CA ALA A 8 15.19 -0.81 1.86
C ALA A 8 14.47 0.49 1.49
N TRP A 9 14.78 1.57 2.20
CA TRP A 9 14.18 2.88 1.93
C TRP A 9 14.78 3.50 0.66
N ASP A 10 13.92 3.96 -0.24
CA ASP A 10 14.29 4.74 -1.41
C ASP A 10 13.75 6.18 -1.28
N SER A 11 14.67 7.14 -1.23
CA SER A 11 14.32 8.56 -1.10
C SER A 11 13.57 9.15 -2.31
N GLN A 12 13.77 8.61 -3.52
CA GLN A 12 13.03 9.01 -4.71
C GLN A 12 11.59 8.51 -4.64
N LEU A 13 11.38 7.23 -4.27
CA LEU A 13 10.04 6.66 -4.08
C LEU A 13 9.27 7.39 -2.99
N ALA A 14 9.91 7.68 -1.86
CA ALA A 14 9.28 8.42 -0.78
C ALA A 14 8.82 9.83 -1.19
N ARG A 15 9.65 10.55 -1.98
CA ARG A 15 9.29 11.87 -2.50
C ARG A 15 8.12 11.78 -3.49
N ALA A 16 8.12 10.81 -4.39
CA ALA A 16 7.03 10.59 -5.33
C ALA A 16 5.73 10.25 -4.61
N ALA A 17 5.77 9.36 -3.62
CA ALA A 17 4.62 9.00 -2.79
C ALA A 17 4.04 10.20 -2.03
N GLN A 18 4.90 11.06 -1.45
CA GLN A 18 4.46 12.29 -0.78
C GLN A 18 3.79 13.26 -1.76
N GLN A 19 4.38 13.47 -2.94
CA GLN A 19 3.80 14.34 -3.97
C GLN A 19 2.41 13.86 -4.40
N TRP A 20 2.23 12.54 -4.53
CA TRP A 20 0.92 11.98 -4.86
C TRP A 20 -0.08 12.12 -3.71
N ALA A 21 0.33 11.85 -2.47
CA ALA A 21 -0.51 12.06 -1.29
C ALA A 21 -0.98 13.52 -1.17
N ASP A 22 -0.11 14.49 -1.41
CA ASP A 22 -0.44 15.92 -1.42
C ASP A 22 -1.43 16.27 -2.54
N LYS A 23 -1.29 15.64 -3.72
CA LYS A 23 -2.23 15.80 -4.84
C LYS A 23 -3.61 15.23 -4.51
N LEU A 24 -3.67 14.05 -3.89
CA LEU A 24 -4.93 13.43 -3.44
C LEU A 24 -5.62 14.31 -2.39
N ALA A 25 -4.86 14.81 -1.42
CA ALA A 25 -5.37 15.69 -0.36
C ALA A 25 -5.94 17.01 -0.93
N SER A 26 -5.18 17.69 -1.81
CA SER A 26 -5.60 18.97 -2.41
C SER A 26 -6.82 18.86 -3.33
N THR A 27 -7.09 17.68 -3.87
CA THR A 27 -8.23 17.43 -4.76
C THR A 27 -9.38 16.68 -4.08
N CYS A 28 -9.22 16.31 -2.81
CA CYS A 28 -10.15 15.45 -2.07
C CYS A 28 -10.47 14.13 -2.82
N THR A 29 -9.49 13.55 -3.50
CA THR A 29 -9.65 12.28 -4.22
C THR A 29 -8.94 11.14 -3.50
N PHE A 30 -9.35 9.90 -3.76
CA PHE A 30 -8.71 8.70 -3.25
C PHE A 30 -8.64 7.67 -4.36
N ARG A 31 -7.54 7.70 -5.13
CA ARG A 31 -7.33 6.85 -6.31
C ARG A 31 -5.85 6.58 -6.50
N HIS A 32 -5.56 5.44 -7.11
CA HIS A 32 -4.19 5.08 -7.47
C HIS A 32 -3.56 6.06 -8.46
N ALA A 33 -2.23 6.19 -8.39
CA ALA A 33 -1.45 6.91 -9.39
C ALA A 33 -1.56 6.20 -10.74
N ASN A 34 -1.70 6.98 -11.81
CA ASN A 34 -1.67 6.44 -13.17
C ASN A 34 -0.24 6.47 -13.71
N SER A 35 0.11 5.49 -14.54
CA SER A 35 1.35 5.48 -15.33
C SER A 35 2.65 5.52 -14.51
N ILE A 36 2.64 4.95 -13.30
CA ILE A 36 3.85 4.62 -12.55
C ILE A 36 4.27 3.17 -12.83
N SER A 37 5.56 2.88 -12.69
CA SER A 37 6.10 1.52 -12.87
C SER A 37 6.14 0.73 -11.56
N GLU A 38 6.04 1.46 -10.45
CA GLU A 38 6.11 0.97 -9.08
C GLU A 38 4.75 0.48 -8.58
N GLY A 39 4.77 -0.40 -7.56
CA GLY A 39 3.57 -0.77 -6.81
C GLY A 39 3.10 0.37 -5.90
N GLU A 40 1.82 0.35 -5.50
CA GLU A 40 1.25 1.39 -4.66
C GLU A 40 0.19 0.85 -3.69
N ASN A 41 0.34 1.18 -2.41
CA ASN A 41 -0.70 1.07 -1.41
C ASN A 41 -1.16 2.47 -0.96
N LEU A 42 -2.46 2.66 -0.81
CA LEU A 42 -3.06 3.91 -0.34
C LEU A 42 -3.76 3.73 1.00
N GLY A 43 -3.72 4.78 1.82
CA GLY A 43 -4.43 4.83 3.10
C GLY A 43 -4.86 6.25 3.43
N LYS A 44 -6.03 6.38 4.08
CA LYS A 44 -6.61 7.67 4.45
C LYS A 44 -7.44 7.50 5.72
N GLY A 45 -7.33 8.46 6.63
CA GLY A 45 -8.14 8.50 7.87
C GLY A 45 -7.57 7.70 9.04
N PHE A 46 -6.33 7.22 8.93
CA PHE A 46 -5.62 6.56 10.03
C PHE A 46 -5.01 7.59 10.99
N GLN A 47 -4.92 7.25 12.28
CA GLN A 47 -4.32 8.11 13.30
C GLN A 47 -2.79 8.19 13.17
N SER A 48 -2.16 7.10 12.73
CA SER A 48 -0.74 7.02 12.47
C SER A 48 -0.43 6.25 11.18
N TRP A 49 0.80 6.40 10.66
CA TRP A 49 1.29 5.58 9.57
C TRP A 49 1.38 4.09 9.96
N GLY A 50 1.62 3.79 11.25
CA GLY A 50 1.68 2.42 11.76
C GLY A 50 0.33 1.72 11.68
N ASP A 51 -0.75 2.42 12.03
CA ASP A 51 -2.12 1.89 11.91
C ASP A 51 -2.50 1.61 10.45
N CYS A 52 -2.04 2.47 9.53
CA CYS A 52 -2.24 2.28 8.09
C CYS A 52 -1.54 1.01 7.58
N ILE A 53 -0.27 0.80 7.95
CA ILE A 53 0.47 -0.40 7.56
C ILE A 53 -0.15 -1.64 8.19
N PHE A 54 -0.56 -1.57 9.46
CA PHE A 54 -1.25 -2.67 10.12
C PHE A 54 -2.57 -3.02 9.43
N ALA A 55 -3.34 -2.01 8.99
CA ALA A 55 -4.57 -2.22 8.24
C ALA A 55 -4.32 -2.94 6.90
N TRP A 56 -3.30 -2.53 6.13
CA TRP A 56 -2.92 -3.24 4.91
C TRP A 56 -2.53 -4.69 5.19
N TYR A 57 -1.70 -4.92 6.21
CA TYR A 57 -1.28 -6.28 6.59
C TYR A 57 -2.44 -7.14 7.09
N SER A 58 -3.44 -6.54 7.74
CA SER A 58 -4.58 -7.27 8.32
C SER A 58 -5.43 -7.99 7.27
N GLN A 59 -5.37 -7.56 6.00
CA GLN A 59 -6.03 -8.23 4.88
C GLN A 59 -5.53 -9.66 4.64
N GLN A 60 -4.38 -10.07 5.21
CA GLN A 60 -3.94 -11.46 5.17
C GLN A 60 -4.98 -12.45 5.71
N GLN A 61 -5.88 -11.99 6.57
CA GLN A 61 -6.96 -12.80 7.16
C GLN A 61 -7.94 -13.29 6.10
N ASP A 62 -8.07 -12.53 5.01
CA ASP A 62 -8.96 -12.82 3.88
C ASP A 62 -8.21 -13.45 2.69
N TYR A 63 -6.88 -13.63 2.78
CA TYR A 63 -6.07 -14.19 1.69
C TYR A 63 -6.07 -15.72 1.71
N ASP A 64 -6.53 -16.33 0.62
CA ASP A 64 -6.47 -17.78 0.44
C ASP A 64 -5.07 -18.23 -0.05
N PHE A 65 -4.24 -18.65 0.91
CA PHE A 65 -2.91 -19.19 0.61
C PHE A 65 -2.93 -20.53 -0.14
N GLN A 66 -4.05 -21.27 -0.15
CA GLN A 66 -4.19 -22.52 -0.90
C GLN A 66 -4.58 -22.27 -2.37
N SER A 67 -5.25 -21.15 -2.65
CA SER A 67 -5.61 -20.70 -3.99
C SER A 67 -5.06 -19.28 -4.25
N PRO A 68 -3.73 -19.13 -4.41
CA PRO A 68 -3.11 -17.82 -4.53
C PRO A 68 -3.53 -17.12 -5.82
N GLY A 69 -3.72 -15.81 -5.73
CA GLY A 69 -4.09 -14.98 -6.86
C GLY A 69 -4.25 -13.53 -6.48
N PHE A 70 -4.54 -12.69 -7.47
CA PHE A 70 -4.94 -11.32 -7.23
C PHE A 70 -6.39 -11.29 -6.73
N ASP A 71 -6.61 -10.55 -5.64
CA ASP A 71 -7.92 -10.25 -5.11
C ASP A 71 -7.95 -8.80 -4.61
N LEU A 72 -9.05 -8.09 -4.89
CA LEU A 72 -9.18 -6.65 -4.62
C LEU A 72 -9.21 -6.32 -3.12
N PHE A 73 -9.54 -7.28 -2.26
CA PHE A 73 -9.61 -7.11 -0.80
C PHE A 73 -8.29 -7.43 -0.11
N THR A 74 -7.35 -8.09 -0.81
CA THR A 74 -6.05 -8.52 -0.26
C THR A 74 -4.85 -7.95 -1.00
N ASN A 75 -5.08 -7.03 -1.95
CA ASN A 75 -4.02 -6.42 -2.76
C ASN A 75 -3.01 -5.63 -1.93
N ALA A 76 -3.42 -4.99 -0.84
CA ALA A 76 -2.52 -4.19 -0.04
C ALA A 76 -1.61 -5.07 0.81
N PHE A 77 -2.14 -6.17 1.34
CA PHE A 77 -1.34 -7.20 2.02
C PHE A 77 -0.31 -7.83 1.09
N THR A 78 -0.71 -8.22 -0.12
CA THR A 78 0.19 -8.92 -1.06
C THR A 78 1.31 -8.04 -1.61
N GLN A 79 1.22 -6.71 -1.47
CA GLN A 79 2.24 -5.75 -1.85
C GLN A 79 3.25 -5.41 -0.72
N LEU A 80 2.99 -5.83 0.52
CA LEU A 80 3.90 -5.62 1.68
C LEU A 80 5.07 -6.62 1.70
#